data_AF-A0A7V6H3A0-F1
#
_entry.id   AF-A0A7V6H3A0-F1
#
_cell.length_a   1.000
_cell.length_b   1.000
_cell.length_c   1.000
_cell.angle_alpha   90.00
_cell.angle_beta   90.00
_cell.angle_gamma   90.00
#
_symmetry.space_group_name_H-M   'P 1'
#
loop_
_entity.id
_entity.type
_entity.pdbx_description
1 polymer ?
#
loop_
_entity_poly.entity_id
_entity_poly.type
_entity_poly.pdbx_seq_one_letter_code
_entity_poly.pdbx_strand_id
1 'polypeptide(L)'
;MKRIILLLFSVIVAASAFSQKGKVTIASTMIDNGDLATAQERINEALANETTKTWPKTYIVAAKLATAQYKQGAGVERIIDAADYYFQAAELDQKGNAKGKGIGKFAKELKLALTFFMPDLQNAGIDAF
;
A
#
# COMPACT_ATOMS: atom_id res chain seq x y z
N MET A 1 3.09 7.33 -43.06
CA MET A 1 3.97 7.67 -41.92
C MET A 1 3.22 8.22 -40.70
N LYS A 2 2.28 9.18 -40.85
CA LYS A 2 1.51 9.73 -39.70
C LYS A 2 0.69 8.68 -38.90
N ARG A 3 0.16 7.65 -39.58
CA ARG A 3 -0.61 6.56 -38.95
C ARG A 3 0.25 5.60 -38.10
N ILE A 4 1.51 5.39 -38.49
CA ILE A 4 2.46 4.54 -37.75
C ILE A 4 2.97 5.28 -36.51
N ILE A 5 3.21 6.59 -36.61
CA ILE A 5 3.61 7.43 -35.47
C ILE A 5 2.50 7.47 -34.40
N LEU A 6 1.23 7.60 -34.81
CA LEU A 6 0.08 7.55 -33.89
C LEU A 6 -0.05 6.20 -33.18
N LEU A 7 0.17 5.10 -33.90
CA LEU A 7 0.17 3.76 -33.30
C LEU A 7 1.35 3.58 -32.33
N LEU A 8 2.56 4.02 -32.69
CA LEU A 8 3.72 3.97 -31.79
C LEU A 8 3.49 4.81 -30.53
N PHE A 9 2.92 6.01 -30.66
CA PHE A 9 2.57 6.86 -29.52
C PHE A 9 1.52 6.18 -28.62
N SER A 10 0.54 5.52 -29.22
CA SER A 10 -0.49 4.77 -28.49
C SER A 10 0.07 3.56 -27.74
N VAL A 11 1.09 2.87 -28.28
CA VAL A 11 1.77 1.76 -27.59
C VAL A 11 2.67 2.27 -26.45
N ILE A 12 3.34 3.40 -26.61
CA ILE A 12 4.19 4.00 -25.54
C ILE A 12 3.33 4.48 -24.37
N VAL A 13 2.17 5.08 -24.62
CA VAL A 13 1.20 5.43 -23.56
C VAL A 13 0.66 4.16 -22.88
N ALA A 14 0.42 3.07 -23.61
CA ALA A 14 -0.02 1.80 -23.03
C ALA A 14 1.07 1.11 -22.19
N ALA A 15 2.36 1.27 -22.52
CA ALA A 15 3.48 0.72 -21.73
C ALA A 15 3.76 1.52 -20.45
N SER A 16 3.45 2.82 -20.42
CA SER A 16 3.44 3.63 -19.19
C SER A 16 2.30 3.27 -18.23
N ALA A 17 1.39 2.40 -18.68
CA ALA A 17 0.23 1.91 -17.92
C ALA A 17 0.45 0.52 -17.30
N PHE A 18 1.68 0.20 -16.86
CA PHE A 18 1.78 -0.67 -15.67
C PHE A 18 1.03 0.06 -14.56
N SER A 19 -0.24 -0.31 -14.39
CA SER A 19 -1.19 0.32 -13.48
C SER A 19 -0.48 0.65 -12.17
N GLN A 20 -0.59 1.90 -11.70
CA GLN A 20 0.00 2.32 -10.42
C GLN A 20 -0.42 1.37 -9.27
N LYS A 21 -1.60 0.75 -9.39
CA LYS A 21 -2.11 -0.30 -8.49
C LYS A 21 -1.39 -1.65 -8.62
N GLY A 22 -0.88 -1.95 -9.80
CA GLY A 22 0.01 -3.09 -10.06
C GLY A 22 1.33 -2.93 -9.31
N LYS A 23 1.91 -1.72 -9.25
CA LYS A 23 3.11 -1.45 -8.43
C LYS A 23 2.89 -1.73 -6.94
N VAL A 24 1.75 -1.32 -6.39
CA VAL A 24 1.37 -1.65 -5.00
C VAL A 24 1.24 -3.17 -4.79
N THR A 25 0.72 -3.89 -5.79
CA THR A 25 0.62 -5.35 -5.72
C THR A 25 2.00 -6.02 -5.73
N ILE A 26 2.91 -5.53 -6.59
CA ILE A 26 4.31 -5.99 -6.62
C ILE A 26 5.02 -5.69 -5.31
N ALA A 27 4.80 -4.52 -4.71
CA ALA A 27 5.35 -4.16 -3.41
C ALA A 27 4.92 -5.14 -2.31
N SER A 28 3.66 -5.59 -2.33
CA SER A 28 3.21 -6.65 -1.41
C SER A 28 4.02 -7.93 -1.56
N THR A 29 4.27 -8.39 -2.79
CA THR A 29 5.10 -9.58 -3.04
C THR A 29 6.56 -9.37 -2.64
N MET A 30 7.10 -8.17 -2.81
CA MET A 30 8.46 -7.82 -2.36
C MET A 30 8.57 -7.91 -0.83
N ILE A 31 7.56 -7.43 -0.09
CA ILE A 31 7.48 -7.57 1.38
C ILE A 31 7.48 -9.04 1.76
N ASP A 32 6.65 -9.86 1.11
CA ASP A 32 6.54 -11.29 1.39
C ASP A 32 7.88 -12.03 1.13
N ASN A 33 8.69 -11.52 0.19
CA ASN A 33 10.03 -12.05 -0.13
C ASN A 33 11.16 -11.42 0.69
N GLY A 34 10.87 -10.46 1.57
CA GLY A 34 11.85 -9.77 2.41
C GLY A 34 12.64 -8.63 1.74
N ASP A 35 12.32 -8.27 0.48
CA ASP A 35 12.92 -7.12 -0.22
C ASP A 35 12.25 -5.80 0.21
N LEU A 36 12.53 -5.40 1.45
CA LEU A 36 11.87 -4.25 2.07
C LEU A 36 12.35 -2.91 1.49
N ALA A 37 13.59 -2.84 1.02
CA ALA A 37 14.14 -1.61 0.43
C ALA A 37 13.42 -1.27 -0.88
N THR A 38 13.31 -2.22 -1.80
CA THR A 38 12.58 -2.00 -3.06
C THR A 38 11.10 -1.79 -2.80
N ALA A 39 10.50 -2.53 -1.85
CA ALA A 39 9.11 -2.32 -1.46
C ALA A 39 8.87 -0.89 -0.96
N GLN A 40 9.79 -0.32 -0.18
CA GLN A 40 9.70 1.07 0.31
C GLN A 40 9.67 2.07 -0.84
N GLU A 41 10.55 1.93 -1.84
CA GLU A 41 10.56 2.81 -3.01
C GLU A 41 9.21 2.76 -3.73
N ARG A 42 8.67 1.56 -3.96
CA ARG A 42 7.38 1.37 -4.64
C ARG A 42 6.21 1.96 -3.86
N ILE A 43 6.22 1.82 -2.54
CA ILE A 43 5.17 2.39 -1.70
C ILE A 43 5.27 3.91 -1.65
N ASN A 44 6.48 4.48 -1.59
CA ASN A 44 6.67 5.92 -1.66
C ASN A 44 6.15 6.50 -2.99
N GLU A 45 6.47 5.85 -4.12
CA GLU A 45 5.90 6.22 -5.43
C GLU A 45 4.36 6.15 -5.43
N ALA A 46 3.79 5.12 -4.82
CA ALA A 46 2.34 4.92 -4.77
C ALA A 46 1.62 5.93 -3.86
N LEU A 47 2.24 6.33 -2.75
CA LEU A 47 1.70 7.35 -1.85
C LEU A 47 1.76 8.75 -2.46
N ALA A 48 2.74 9.02 -3.33
CA ALA A 48 2.83 10.28 -4.06
C ALA A 48 1.89 10.37 -5.27
N ASN A 49 1.36 9.24 -5.75
CA ASN A 49 0.52 9.20 -6.94
C ASN A 49 -0.96 9.45 -6.64
N GLU A 50 -1.58 10.39 -7.39
CA GLU A 50 -2.97 10.82 -7.22
C GLU A 50 -4.01 9.69 -7.21
N THR A 51 -3.77 8.60 -7.94
CA THR A 51 -4.72 7.49 -8.03
C THR A 51 -4.56 6.49 -6.90
N THR A 52 -3.32 6.18 -6.51
CA THR A 52 -3.04 5.19 -5.48
C THR A 52 -3.08 5.78 -4.07
N LYS A 53 -2.83 7.07 -3.90
CA LYS A 53 -3.00 7.75 -2.60
C LYS A 53 -4.45 7.82 -2.12
N THR A 54 -5.42 7.60 -2.99
CA THR A 54 -6.85 7.50 -2.62
C THR A 54 -7.33 6.04 -2.59
N TRP A 55 -6.41 5.08 -2.66
CA TRP A 55 -6.74 3.67 -2.75
C TRP A 55 -6.39 2.96 -1.44
N PRO A 56 -7.39 2.40 -0.70
CA PRO A 56 -7.14 1.79 0.62
C PRO A 56 -6.01 0.76 0.63
N LYS A 57 -5.89 -0.05 -0.43
CA LYS A 57 -4.85 -1.08 -0.53
C LYS A 57 -3.43 -0.52 -0.46
N THR A 58 -3.18 0.69 -0.94
CA THR A 58 -1.85 1.33 -0.84
C THR A 58 -1.41 1.43 0.61
N TYR A 59 -2.32 1.86 1.48
CA TYR A 59 -2.06 2.01 2.90
C TYR A 59 -2.02 0.68 3.65
N ILE A 60 -2.83 -0.31 3.25
CA ILE A 60 -2.71 -1.69 3.78
C ILE A 60 -1.31 -2.25 3.51
N VAL A 61 -0.79 -2.07 2.30
CA VAL A 61 0.55 -2.57 1.94
C VAL A 61 1.64 -1.74 2.62
N ALA A 62 1.46 -0.42 2.77
CA ALA A 62 2.38 0.43 3.53
C ALA A 62 2.45 0.02 5.01
N ALA A 63 1.31 -0.32 5.63
CA ALA A 63 1.28 -0.81 7.00
C ALA A 63 2.01 -2.16 7.16
N LYS A 64 1.83 -3.07 6.19
CA LYS A 64 2.57 -4.34 6.15
C LYS A 64 4.08 -4.13 6.02
N LEU A 65 4.50 -3.19 5.18
CA LEU A 65 5.91 -2.84 5.04
C LEU A 65 6.50 -2.34 6.36
N ALA A 66 5.82 -1.39 7.00
CA ALA A 66 6.27 -0.83 8.27
C ALA A 66 6.32 -1.91 9.36
N THR A 67 5.32 -2.78 9.43
CA THR A 67 5.32 -3.94 10.34
C THR A 67 6.50 -4.89 10.06
N ALA A 68 6.81 -5.16 8.79
CA ALA A 68 7.95 -5.99 8.41
C ALA A 68 9.30 -5.34 8.78
N GLN A 69 9.41 -4.02 8.65
CA GLN A 69 10.59 -3.26 9.08
C GLN A 69 10.78 -3.32 10.59
N TYR A 70 9.71 -3.18 11.38
CA TYR A 70 9.76 -3.38 12.83
C TYR A 70 10.30 -4.77 13.20
N LYS A 71 9.80 -5.82 12.52
CA LYS A 71 10.29 -7.20 12.71
C LYS A 71 11.77 -7.39 12.37
N GLN A 72 12.36 -6.50 11.56
CA GLN A 72 13.79 -6.46 11.26
C GLN A 72 14.58 -5.50 12.17
N GLY A 73 13.96 -4.95 13.22
CA GLY A 73 14.63 -4.10 14.21
C GLY A 73 14.62 -2.60 13.90
N ALA A 74 13.74 -2.12 13.00
CA ALA A 74 13.67 -0.70 12.64
C ALA A 74 13.01 0.23 13.68
N GLY A 75 12.69 -0.28 14.88
CA GLY A 75 12.14 0.50 16.00
C GLY A 75 10.61 0.48 16.10
N VAL A 76 10.10 0.79 17.30
CA VAL A 76 8.67 0.82 17.65
C VAL A 76 7.91 1.87 16.82
N GLU A 77 8.58 2.91 16.36
CA GLU A 77 8.02 3.95 15.49
C GLU A 77 7.38 3.36 14.23
N ARG A 78 7.93 2.25 13.70
CA ARG A 78 7.36 1.57 12.53
C ARG A 78 6.02 0.90 12.80
N ILE A 79 5.75 0.51 14.03
CA ILE A 79 4.44 -0.01 14.41
C ILE A 79 3.42 1.12 14.57
N ILE A 80 3.86 2.30 15.00
CA ILE A 80 3.03 3.51 15.01
C ILE A 80 2.69 3.91 13.56
N ASP A 81 3.69 3.97 12.67
CA ASP A 81 3.48 4.20 11.22
C ASP A 81 2.45 3.20 10.65
N ALA A 82 2.58 1.91 11.00
CA ALA A 82 1.66 0.87 10.53
C ALA A 82 0.22 1.10 11.01
N ALA A 83 0.03 1.50 12.27
CA ALA A 83 -1.28 1.82 12.82
C ALA A 83 -1.91 3.01 12.07
N ASP A 84 -1.17 4.09 11.86
CA ASP A 84 -1.63 5.27 11.12
C ASP A 84 -2.04 4.93 9.68
N TYR A 85 -1.26 4.09 9.01
CA TYR A 85 -1.62 3.60 7.68
C TYR A 85 -2.89 2.74 7.70
N TYR A 86 -3.09 1.87 8.69
CA TYR A 86 -4.35 1.13 8.81
C TYR A 86 -5.55 2.04 9.07
N PHE A 87 -5.40 3.09 9.89
CA PHE A 87 -6.45 4.09 10.09
C PHE A 87 -6.81 4.79 8.78
N GLN A 88 -5.81 5.26 8.04
CA GLN A 88 -6.00 5.91 6.74
C GLN A 88 -6.68 4.96 5.73
N ALA A 89 -6.27 3.69 5.70
CA ALA A 89 -6.89 2.68 4.86
C ALA A 89 -8.38 2.48 5.18
N ALA A 90 -8.71 2.40 6.47
CA ALA A 90 -10.10 2.27 6.94
C ALA A 90 -10.93 3.51 6.60
N GLU A 91 -10.40 4.71 6.79
CA GLU A 91 -11.08 5.95 6.44
C GLU A 91 -11.41 6.02 4.95
N LEU A 92 -10.45 5.68 4.08
CA LEU A 92 -10.67 5.66 2.64
C LEU A 92 -11.69 4.58 2.22
N ASP A 93 -11.67 3.41 2.85
CA ASP A 93 -12.63 2.34 2.57
C ASP A 93 -14.05 2.68 3.06
N GLN A 94 -14.18 3.49 4.11
CA GLN A 94 -15.47 4.00 4.58
C GLN A 94 -16.02 5.12 3.70
N LYS A 95 -15.16 6.01 3.20
CA LYS A 95 -15.57 7.11 2.30
C LYS A 95 -16.04 6.59 0.95
N GLY A 96 -15.38 5.56 0.41
CA GLY A 96 -15.60 5.15 -0.98
C GLY A 96 -15.28 6.27 -1.97
N ASN A 97 -15.88 6.24 -3.16
CA ASN A 97 -15.73 7.33 -4.13
C ASN A 97 -16.82 8.41 -3.97
N ALA A 98 -16.72 9.49 -4.75
CA ALA A 98 -17.68 10.61 -4.73
C ALA A 98 -19.16 10.22 -4.94
N LYS A 99 -19.44 9.01 -5.42
CA LYS A 99 -20.79 8.45 -5.60
C LYS A 99 -21.16 7.42 -4.52
N GLY A 100 -20.39 7.33 -3.44
CA GLY A 100 -20.55 6.31 -2.38
C GLY A 100 -20.27 4.88 -2.84
N LYS A 101 -19.69 4.67 -4.04
CA LYS A 101 -19.37 3.32 -4.52
C LYS A 101 -18.02 2.87 -3.97
N GLY A 102 -17.92 1.58 -3.68
CA GLY A 102 -16.70 0.95 -3.19
C GLY A 102 -16.51 1.06 -1.67
N ILE A 103 -17.52 1.52 -0.93
CA ILE A 103 -17.52 1.48 0.53
C ILE A 103 -17.43 0.02 0.99
N GLY A 104 -16.53 -0.25 1.94
CA GLY A 104 -16.36 -1.59 2.51
C GLY A 104 -15.72 -2.60 1.56
N LYS A 105 -15.19 -2.17 0.40
CA LYS A 105 -14.59 -3.08 -0.58
C LYS A 105 -13.35 -3.77 -0.02
N PHE A 106 -12.62 -3.10 0.86
CA PHE A 106 -11.40 -3.60 1.48
C PHE A 106 -11.61 -4.06 2.93
N ALA A 107 -12.83 -3.97 3.47
CA ALA A 107 -13.15 -4.35 4.85
C ALA A 107 -12.66 -5.75 5.24
N LYS A 108 -12.80 -6.75 4.36
CA LYS A 108 -12.31 -8.12 4.62
C LYS A 108 -10.78 -8.18 4.68
N GLU A 109 -10.10 -7.50 3.76
CA GLU A 109 -8.64 -7.44 3.72
C GLU A 109 -8.08 -6.69 4.93
N LEU A 110 -8.70 -5.55 5.30
CA LEU A 110 -8.38 -4.79 6.51
C LEU A 110 -8.55 -5.62 7.77
N LYS A 111 -9.70 -6.30 7.93
CA LYS A 111 -9.96 -7.14 9.11
C LYS A 111 -8.89 -8.24 9.25
N LEU A 112 -8.52 -8.88 8.15
CA LEU A 112 -7.48 -9.90 8.14
C LEU A 112 -6.12 -9.29 8.52
N ALA A 113 -5.74 -8.17 7.90
CA ALA A 113 -4.47 -7.50 8.16
C ALA A 113 -4.36 -7.04 9.62
N LEU A 114 -5.41 -6.45 10.19
CA LEU A 114 -5.46 -6.03 11.59
C LEU A 114 -5.36 -7.20 12.57
N THR A 115 -5.95 -8.35 12.22
CA THR A 115 -5.86 -9.57 13.04
C THR A 115 -4.41 -10.04 13.16
N PHE A 116 -3.64 -9.95 12.07
CA PHE A 116 -2.21 -10.32 12.08
C PHE A 116 -1.30 -9.21 12.63
N PHE A 117 -1.73 -7.95 12.60
CA PHE A 117 -0.99 -6.82 13.14
C PHE A 117 -1.06 -6.74 14.68
N MET A 118 -2.18 -7.16 15.27
CA MET A 118 -2.43 -7.00 16.72
C MET A 118 -1.33 -7.56 17.63
N PRO A 119 -0.74 -8.76 17.37
CA PRO A 119 0.39 -9.24 18.17
C PRO A 119 1.62 -8.34 18.07
N ASP A 120 1.92 -7.81 16.88
CA ASP A 120 3.08 -6.92 16.69
C ASP A 120 2.89 -5.59 17.42
N LEU A 121 1.66 -5.07 17.44
CA LEU A 121 1.31 -3.88 18.22
C LEU A 121 1.47 -4.11 19.73
N GLN A 122 1.06 -5.27 20.24
CA GLN A 122 1.23 -5.62 21.64
C GLN A 122 2.71 -5.76 22.02
N ASN A 123 3.49 -6.43 21.19
CA ASN A 123 4.93 -6.59 21.40
C ASN A 123 5.64 -5.24 21.42
N ALA A 124 5.34 -4.36 20.48
CA ALA A 124 5.92 -3.03 20.44
C ALA A 124 5.54 -2.19 21.68
N GLY A 125 4.33 -2.38 22.21
CA GLY A 125 3.92 -1.82 23.48
C GLY A 125 4.79 -2.31 24.63
N ILE A 126 5.09 -3.61 24.69
CA ILE A 126 5.99 -4.19 25.71
C ILE A 126 7.42 -3.67 25.54
N ASP A 127 7.94 -3.62 24.31
CA ASP A 127 9.31 -3.15 24.00
C ASP A 127 9.54 -1.67 24.38
N ALA A 128 8.47 -0.88 24.48
CA ALA A 128 8.53 0.54 24.82
C ALA A 128 8.52 0.83 26.33
N PHE A 129 8.32 -0.18 27.18
CA PHE A 129 8.34 -0.07 28.66
C PHE A 129 9.65 -0.61 29.24
#